data_AF-A0A2E2Y0C4-F1
#
_entry.id   AF-A0A2E2Y0C4-F1
#
_cell.length_a   1.000
_cell.length_b   1.000
_cell.length_c   1.000
_cell.angle_alpha   90.00
_cell.angle_beta   90.00
_cell.angle_gamma   90.00
#
_symmetry.space_group_name_H-M   'P 1'
#
loop_
_entity.id
_entity.type
_entity.pdbx_description
1 polymer ?
#
loop_
_entity_poly.entity_id
_entity_poly.type
_entity_poly.pdbx_seq_one_letter_code
_entity_poly.pdbx_strand_id
1 'polypeptide(L)'
;MSSQVLESGPDTLNKKRLNTVLYTGAGLYAGTLGVLYFAWYQDNEISNFHWYNDSKGWMQVDKFGHATTAYIITNYAYWSLDWAGVDNNKAAIYGGLMGWGAMTVIEILDSFSEEWGASPSDLVANTIGSALFTGQQLLWKEQRFRLKFSYHPTDYAQYRPDLLGENELQRSLKDYNGQTYWLSMNIKSFLREESRFPSWLNVAFGYGAKGMLGTFSNPEEWNGNELPYEKRIRQYYMTMDIDWTRIETNSGFLRLVFKAFSFVKAPMPTLEYNNENGLIFHWLYF
;
A
#
# COMPACT_ATOMS: atom_id res chain seq x y z
N MET A 1 14.34 -29.39 -8.37
CA MET A 1 13.23 -29.44 -7.39
C MET A 1 12.20 -28.43 -7.88
N SER A 2 10.99 -28.93 -8.14
CA SER A 2 9.93 -28.26 -8.90
C SER A 2 9.69 -26.82 -8.43
N SER A 3 10.07 -25.83 -9.25
CA SER A 3 9.48 -24.51 -9.18
C SER A 3 7.98 -24.69 -9.43
N GLN A 4 7.16 -24.60 -8.39
CA GLN A 4 5.75 -24.30 -8.61
C GLN A 4 5.71 -22.87 -9.14
N VAL A 5 5.83 -22.76 -10.46
CA VAL A 5 5.08 -21.76 -11.22
C VAL A 5 3.68 -21.84 -10.62
N LEU A 6 3.24 -20.72 -10.02
CA LEU A 6 1.87 -20.53 -9.53
C LEU A 6 0.95 -21.28 -10.49
N GLU A 7 0.19 -22.27 -9.99
CA GLU A 7 -0.81 -22.96 -10.82
C GLU A 7 -1.59 -21.88 -11.57
N SER A 8 -1.35 -21.80 -12.88
CA SER A 8 -2.08 -20.87 -13.74
C SER A 8 -3.55 -21.20 -13.55
N GLY A 9 -4.40 -20.17 -13.43
CA GLY A 9 -5.83 -20.37 -13.42
C GLY A 9 -6.29 -21.28 -14.57
N PRO A 10 -7.48 -21.88 -14.49
CA PRO A 10 -7.95 -22.82 -15.51
C PRO A 10 -7.76 -22.24 -16.92
N ASP A 11 -7.21 -23.03 -17.85
CA ASP A 11 -6.91 -22.64 -19.24
C ASP A 11 -8.13 -22.12 -20.03
N THR A 12 -9.32 -22.26 -19.46
CA THR A 12 -10.58 -21.78 -20.01
C THR A 12 -11.32 -20.91 -18.99
N LEU A 13 -11.82 -19.76 -19.47
CA LEU A 13 -12.62 -18.82 -18.70
C LEU A 13 -13.81 -19.50 -18.01
N ASN A 14 -13.87 -19.39 -16.69
CA ASN A 14 -14.98 -19.88 -15.89
C ASN A 14 -15.96 -18.73 -15.59
N LYS A 15 -17.07 -18.67 -16.33
CA LYS A 15 -18.10 -17.62 -16.19
C LYS A 15 -18.69 -17.52 -14.78
N LYS A 16 -18.84 -18.63 -14.07
CA LYS A 16 -19.36 -18.61 -12.68
C LYS A 16 -18.36 -17.92 -11.76
N ARG A 17 -17.08 -18.31 -11.82
CA ARG A 17 -16.02 -17.66 -11.05
C ARG A 17 -15.87 -16.19 -11.42
N LEU A 18 -15.93 -15.85 -12.71
CA LEU A 18 -15.87 -14.45 -13.16
C LEU A 18 -17.01 -13.64 -12.54
N ASN A 19 -18.25 -14.12 -12.61
CA ASN A 19 -19.38 -13.43 -12.00
C ASN A 19 -19.22 -13.29 -10.48
N THR A 20 -18.69 -14.31 -9.80
CA THR A 20 -18.34 -14.21 -8.36
C THR A 20 -17.33 -13.10 -8.12
N VAL A 21 -16.25 -13.04 -8.90
CA VAL A 21 -15.23 -11.99 -8.79
C VAL A 21 -15.83 -10.60 -9.00
N LEU A 22 -16.69 -10.44 -10.01
CA LEU A 22 -17.34 -9.17 -10.30
C LEU A 22 -18.31 -8.72 -9.20
N TYR A 23 -19.21 -9.59 -8.76
CA TYR A 23 -20.21 -9.24 -7.75
C TYR A 23 -19.58 -9.06 -6.37
N THR A 24 -18.68 -9.95 -5.96
CA THR A 24 -17.97 -9.82 -4.68
C THR A 24 -17.04 -8.62 -4.71
N GLY A 25 -16.32 -8.39 -5.81
CA GLY A 25 -15.47 -7.22 -5.98
C GLY A 25 -16.25 -5.91 -5.88
N ALA A 26 -17.40 -5.81 -6.56
CA ALA A 26 -18.27 -4.64 -6.49
C ALA A 26 -18.81 -4.40 -5.06
N GLY A 27 -19.24 -5.46 -4.38
CA GLY A 27 -19.73 -5.38 -3.00
C GLY A 27 -18.64 -4.94 -2.01
N LEU A 28 -17.44 -5.52 -2.10
CA LEU A 28 -16.30 -5.14 -1.27
C LEU A 28 -15.85 -3.70 -1.55
N TYR A 29 -15.84 -3.29 -2.81
CA TYR A 29 -15.50 -1.93 -3.21
C TYR A 29 -16.48 -0.91 -2.64
N ALA A 30 -17.79 -1.15 -2.79
CA ALA A 30 -18.83 -0.30 -2.21
C ALA A 30 -18.73 -0.24 -0.67
N GLY A 31 -18.48 -1.38 -0.02
CA GLY A 31 -18.25 -1.43 1.43
C GLY A 31 -17.03 -0.64 1.87
N THR A 32 -15.92 -0.73 1.12
CA THR A 32 -14.68 0.00 1.40
C THR A 32 -14.87 1.50 1.25
N LEU A 33 -15.54 1.95 0.17
CA LEU A 33 -15.90 3.36 0.01
C LEU A 33 -16.82 3.84 1.15
N GLY A 34 -17.73 3.00 1.63
CA GLY A 34 -18.53 3.31 2.82
C GLY A 34 -17.67 3.54 4.07
N VAL A 35 -16.73 2.63 4.34
CA VAL A 35 -15.79 2.79 5.48
C VAL A 35 -14.95 4.06 5.34
N LEU A 36 -14.42 4.33 4.14
CA LEU A 36 -13.64 5.55 3.88
C LEU A 36 -14.49 6.81 4.04
N TYR A 37 -15.74 6.81 3.58
CA TYR A 37 -16.66 7.90 3.80
C TYR A 37 -16.83 8.20 5.29
N PHE A 38 -17.10 7.18 6.11
CA PHE A 38 -17.26 7.34 7.55
C PHE A 38 -15.97 7.71 8.28
N ALA A 39 -14.82 7.23 7.82
CA ALA A 39 -13.54 7.50 8.47
C ALA A 39 -12.91 8.84 8.06
N TRP A 40 -13.22 9.34 6.86
CA TRP A 40 -12.45 10.41 6.20
C TRP A 40 -13.28 11.57 5.66
N TYR A 41 -14.56 11.39 5.35
CA TYR A 41 -15.37 12.40 4.65
C TYR A 41 -16.68 12.81 5.34
N GLN A 42 -17.18 12.05 6.31
CA GLN A 42 -18.51 12.27 6.90
C GLN A 42 -18.68 13.70 7.46
N ASP A 43 -17.61 14.25 8.04
CA ASP A 43 -17.64 15.53 8.74
C ASP A 43 -17.02 16.68 7.92
N ASN A 44 -16.69 16.42 6.64
CA ASN A 44 -16.07 17.42 5.77
C ASN A 44 -17.14 18.32 5.13
N GLU A 45 -16.85 19.62 5.07
CA GLU A 45 -17.66 20.56 4.28
C GLU A 45 -17.50 20.25 2.78
N ILE A 46 -18.63 20.29 2.05
CA ILE A 46 -18.66 20.00 0.61
C ILE A 46 -18.37 21.28 -0.17
N SER A 47 -17.38 21.21 -1.05
CA SER A 47 -16.93 22.28 -1.93
C SER A 47 -17.32 22.04 -3.40
N ASN A 48 -16.97 22.98 -4.27
CA ASN A 48 -16.95 22.72 -5.72
C ASN A 48 -15.67 21.98 -6.10
N PHE A 49 -15.73 21.23 -7.22
CA PHE A 49 -14.55 20.57 -7.78
C PHE A 49 -13.36 21.54 -7.84
N HIS A 50 -12.24 21.16 -7.25
CA HIS A 50 -11.01 21.91 -7.35
C HIS A 50 -9.78 20.99 -7.30
N TRP A 51 -8.70 21.48 -7.91
CA TRP A 51 -7.39 20.83 -7.88
C TRP A 51 -6.61 21.31 -6.65
N TYR A 52 -5.81 20.42 -6.08
CA TYR A 52 -4.99 20.68 -4.92
C TYR A 52 -3.55 20.19 -5.16
N ASN A 53 -2.57 20.94 -4.65
CA ASN A 53 -1.17 20.55 -4.77
C ASN A 53 -0.58 20.27 -3.40
N ASP A 54 -0.56 18.99 -3.07
CA ASP A 54 -0.01 18.45 -1.84
C ASP A 54 1.20 17.55 -2.07
N SER A 55 1.88 17.73 -3.21
CA SER A 55 3.13 17.01 -3.52
C SER A 55 4.17 17.08 -2.38
N LYS A 56 4.12 18.14 -1.56
CA LYS A 56 4.98 18.32 -0.37
C LYS A 56 4.35 17.84 0.94
N GLY A 57 3.05 17.58 0.96
CA GLY A 57 2.26 17.16 2.10
C GLY A 57 2.77 15.85 2.69
N TRP A 58 2.63 15.72 4.00
CA TRP A 58 2.94 14.50 4.77
C TRP A 58 4.32 13.92 4.51
N MET A 59 5.28 14.78 4.17
CA MET A 59 6.62 14.35 3.77
C MET A 59 6.57 13.26 2.69
N GLN A 60 5.60 13.32 1.77
CA GLN A 60 5.36 12.36 0.68
C GLN A 60 4.92 10.96 1.14
N VAL A 61 4.77 10.68 2.44
CA VAL A 61 4.34 9.36 2.94
C VAL A 61 3.01 8.96 2.31
N ASP A 62 2.10 9.92 2.25
CA ASP A 62 0.83 9.86 1.53
C ASP A 62 0.98 9.36 0.08
N LYS A 63 1.92 9.92 -0.70
CA LYS A 63 2.19 9.49 -2.10
C LYS A 63 2.69 8.04 -2.18
N PHE A 64 3.51 7.60 -1.22
CA PHE A 64 3.89 6.19 -1.14
C PHE A 64 2.71 5.30 -0.76
N GLY A 65 1.76 5.81 0.03
CA GLY A 65 0.47 5.20 0.31
C GLY A 65 -0.39 5.02 -0.92
N HIS A 66 -0.56 6.07 -1.71
CA HIS A 66 -1.28 6.02 -2.98
C HIS A 66 -0.70 4.96 -3.94
N ALA A 67 0.62 4.99 -4.16
CA ALA A 67 1.28 4.00 -5.02
C ALA A 67 1.15 2.56 -4.47
N THR A 68 1.33 2.37 -3.16
CA THR A 68 1.27 1.05 -2.53
C THR A 68 -0.16 0.48 -2.57
N THR A 69 -1.16 1.29 -2.25
CA THR A 69 -2.56 0.87 -2.26
C THR A 69 -3.03 0.54 -3.67
N ALA A 70 -2.70 1.38 -4.66
CA ALA A 70 -3.00 1.10 -6.07
C ALA A 70 -2.38 -0.23 -6.53
N TYR A 71 -1.11 -0.48 -6.17
CA TYR A 71 -0.42 -1.75 -6.44
C TYR A 71 -1.13 -2.96 -5.79
N ILE A 72 -1.52 -2.84 -4.52
CA ILE A 72 -2.17 -3.92 -3.76
C ILE A 72 -3.52 -4.27 -4.36
N ILE A 73 -4.37 -3.27 -4.64
CA ILE A 73 -5.68 -3.48 -5.27
C ILE A 73 -5.50 -4.12 -6.65
N THR A 74 -4.55 -3.63 -7.45
CA THR A 74 -4.21 -4.23 -8.74
C THR A 74 -3.79 -5.70 -8.61
N ASN A 75 -2.93 -6.04 -7.65
CA ASN A 75 -2.47 -7.41 -7.40
C ASN A 75 -3.64 -8.36 -7.04
N TYR A 76 -4.57 -7.92 -6.17
CA TYR A 76 -5.72 -8.74 -5.80
C TYR A 76 -6.76 -8.88 -6.90
N ALA A 77 -6.99 -7.80 -7.66
CA ALA A 77 -7.84 -7.85 -8.84
C ALA A 77 -7.27 -8.83 -9.89
N TYR A 78 -5.96 -8.76 -10.15
CA TYR A 78 -5.27 -9.69 -11.03
C TYR A 78 -5.44 -11.15 -10.57
N TRP A 79 -5.13 -11.48 -9.31
CA TRP A 79 -5.26 -12.86 -8.81
C TRP A 79 -6.70 -13.37 -8.87
N SER A 80 -7.68 -12.51 -8.65
CA SER A 80 -9.09 -12.88 -8.73
C SER A 80 -9.52 -13.18 -10.17
N LEU A 81 -9.10 -12.35 -11.12
CA LEU A 81 -9.37 -12.55 -12.55
C LEU A 81 -8.64 -13.80 -13.09
N ASP A 82 -7.38 -13.98 -12.74
CA ASP A 82 -6.59 -15.17 -13.08
C ASP A 82 -7.26 -16.45 -12.53
N TRP A 83 -7.71 -16.43 -11.27
CA TRP A 83 -8.46 -17.55 -10.68
C TRP A 83 -9.78 -17.87 -11.43
N ALA A 84 -10.39 -16.87 -12.06
CA ALA A 84 -11.55 -17.03 -12.92
C ALA A 84 -11.21 -17.54 -14.34
N GLY A 85 -9.93 -17.71 -14.69
CA GLY A 85 -9.46 -18.16 -15.99
C GLY A 85 -9.35 -17.04 -17.03
N VAL A 86 -9.18 -15.79 -16.59
CA VAL A 86 -8.84 -14.68 -17.48
C VAL A 86 -7.34 -14.75 -17.79
N ASP A 87 -6.99 -14.73 -19.08
CA ASP A 87 -5.60 -14.73 -19.54
C ASP A 87 -4.74 -13.66 -18.84
N ASN A 88 -3.47 -14.00 -18.58
CA ASN A 88 -2.49 -13.18 -17.88
C ASN A 88 -2.50 -11.71 -18.30
N ASN A 89 -2.44 -11.43 -19.61
CA ASN A 89 -2.30 -10.06 -20.09
C ASN A 89 -3.58 -9.26 -19.86
N LYS A 90 -4.74 -9.91 -20.07
CA LYS A 90 -6.05 -9.29 -19.79
C LYS A 90 -6.24 -9.08 -18.29
N ALA A 91 -5.92 -10.08 -17.47
CA ALA A 91 -6.00 -9.98 -16.03
C ALA A 91 -5.09 -8.87 -15.50
N ALA A 92 -3.88 -8.72 -16.05
CA ALA A 92 -2.93 -7.68 -15.65
C ALA A 92 -3.45 -6.28 -16.00
N ILE A 93 -3.94 -6.08 -17.22
CA ILE A 93 -4.49 -4.79 -17.67
C ILE A 93 -5.76 -4.43 -16.89
N TYR A 94 -6.71 -5.36 -16.76
CA TYR A 94 -7.95 -5.11 -16.04
C TYR A 94 -7.70 -4.91 -14.54
N GLY A 95 -6.82 -5.70 -13.92
CA GLY A 95 -6.39 -5.47 -12.54
C GLY A 95 -5.70 -4.11 -12.37
N GLY A 96 -4.86 -3.72 -13.33
CA GLY A 96 -4.22 -2.39 -13.37
C GLY A 96 -5.24 -1.26 -13.38
N LEU A 97 -6.21 -1.33 -14.30
CA LEU A 97 -7.31 -0.36 -14.40
C LEU A 97 -8.19 -0.33 -13.15
N MET A 98 -8.46 -1.49 -12.53
CA MET A 98 -9.24 -1.55 -11.29
C MET A 98 -8.52 -0.88 -10.12
N GLY A 99 -7.21 -1.13 -9.92
CA GLY A 99 -6.45 -0.48 -8.85
C GLY A 99 -6.27 1.02 -9.06
N TRP A 100 -5.93 1.42 -10.28
CA TRP A 100 -5.81 2.84 -10.64
C TRP A 100 -7.15 3.57 -10.51
N GLY A 101 -8.23 2.97 -11.02
CA GLY A 101 -9.58 3.53 -10.98
C GLY A 101 -10.11 3.64 -9.56
N ALA A 102 -9.88 2.64 -8.71
CA ALA A 102 -10.28 2.68 -7.30
C ALA A 102 -9.64 3.85 -6.56
N MET A 103 -8.34 4.09 -6.75
CA MET A 103 -7.67 5.25 -6.13
C MET A 103 -8.05 6.57 -6.80
N THR A 104 -8.29 6.60 -8.11
CA THR A 104 -8.78 7.80 -8.80
C THR A 104 -10.15 8.27 -8.29
N VAL A 105 -11.01 7.34 -7.84
CA VAL A 105 -12.27 7.71 -7.20
C VAL A 105 -12.03 8.44 -5.88
N ILE A 106 -10.98 8.12 -5.12
CA ILE A 106 -10.61 8.86 -3.91
C ILE A 106 -10.26 10.31 -4.27
N GLU A 107 -9.44 10.54 -5.31
CA GLU A 107 -9.14 11.90 -5.79
C GLU A 107 -10.38 12.68 -6.22
N ILE A 108 -11.37 11.99 -6.78
CA ILE A 108 -12.65 12.60 -7.15
C ILE A 108 -13.43 12.97 -5.89
N LEU A 109 -13.45 12.13 -4.86
CA LEU A 109 -14.08 12.47 -3.58
C LEU A 109 -13.38 13.66 -2.91
N ASP A 110 -12.04 13.64 -2.89
CA ASP A 110 -11.24 14.75 -2.36
C ASP A 110 -11.52 16.06 -3.08
N SER A 111 -11.75 16.03 -4.40
CA SER A 111 -12.04 17.23 -5.19
C SER A 111 -13.25 18.05 -4.73
N PHE A 112 -14.16 17.44 -3.96
CA PHE A 112 -15.36 18.08 -3.40
C PHE A 112 -15.26 18.31 -1.88
N SER A 113 -14.08 18.16 -1.27
CA SER A 113 -13.84 18.53 0.13
C SER A 113 -13.42 19.99 0.23
N GLU A 114 -13.74 20.72 1.30
CA GLU A 114 -13.11 22.04 1.56
C GLU A 114 -11.69 21.91 2.13
N GLU A 115 -11.38 20.78 2.78
CA GLU A 115 -10.07 20.54 3.41
C GLU A 115 -9.04 19.97 2.41
N TRP A 116 -9.49 19.08 1.52
CA TRP A 116 -8.69 18.37 0.52
C TRP A 116 -9.12 18.74 -0.90
N GLY A 117 -8.41 18.27 -1.92
CA GLY A 117 -8.79 18.44 -3.32
C GLY A 117 -8.15 17.40 -4.23
N ALA A 118 -8.56 17.31 -5.50
CA ALA A 118 -7.96 16.35 -6.43
C ALA A 118 -6.47 16.64 -6.61
N SER A 119 -5.62 15.65 -6.34
CA SER A 119 -4.17 15.83 -6.40
C SER A 119 -3.56 15.23 -7.68
N PRO A 120 -2.92 16.05 -8.53
CA PRO A 120 -2.15 15.53 -9.64
C PRO A 120 -0.99 14.63 -9.19
N SER A 121 -0.39 14.91 -8.02
CA SER A 121 0.67 14.07 -7.46
C SER A 121 0.15 12.70 -7.03
N ASP A 122 -1.07 12.62 -6.50
CA ASP A 122 -1.67 11.32 -6.18
C ASP A 122 -2.08 10.55 -7.41
N LEU A 123 -2.66 11.20 -8.42
CA LEU A 123 -2.92 10.54 -9.70
C LEU A 123 -1.64 9.93 -10.30
N VAL A 124 -0.50 10.62 -10.19
CA VAL A 124 0.81 10.10 -10.60
C VAL A 124 1.22 8.92 -9.71
N ALA A 125 1.11 9.02 -8.40
CA ALA A 125 1.44 7.95 -7.47
C ALA A 125 0.59 6.68 -7.71
N ASN A 126 -0.72 6.85 -7.82
CA ASN A 126 -1.70 5.82 -8.20
C ASN A 126 -1.28 5.12 -9.50
N THR A 127 -0.92 5.91 -10.52
CA THR A 127 -0.44 5.41 -11.81
C THR A 127 0.84 4.60 -11.66
N ILE A 128 1.83 5.09 -10.90
CA ILE A 128 3.10 4.39 -10.66
C ILE A 128 2.84 3.03 -10.01
N GLY A 129 1.98 2.98 -8.98
CA GLY A 129 1.61 1.75 -8.28
C GLY A 129 1.03 0.68 -9.20
N SER A 130 -0.05 1.02 -9.91
CA SER A 130 -0.71 0.09 -10.83
C SER A 130 0.17 -0.27 -12.04
N ALA A 131 0.95 0.67 -12.55
CA ALA A 131 1.91 0.41 -13.64
C ALA A 131 3.05 -0.51 -13.20
N LEU A 132 3.55 -0.38 -11.97
CA LEU A 132 4.59 -1.26 -11.43
C LEU A 132 4.12 -2.71 -11.39
N PHE A 133 2.89 -2.98 -10.93
CA PHE A 133 2.36 -4.35 -10.97
C PHE A 133 2.16 -4.84 -12.42
N THR A 134 1.42 -4.04 -13.21
CA THR A 134 0.98 -4.41 -14.55
C THR A 134 2.16 -4.65 -15.47
N GLY A 135 3.15 -3.75 -15.45
CA GLY A 135 4.36 -3.84 -16.25
C GLY A 135 5.16 -5.11 -15.96
N GLN A 136 5.36 -5.45 -14.68
CA GLN A 136 6.01 -6.70 -14.29
C GLN A 136 5.26 -7.93 -14.81
N GLN A 137 3.93 -7.93 -14.73
CA GLN A 137 3.13 -9.07 -15.15
C GLN A 137 3.08 -9.25 -16.67
N LEU A 138 3.13 -8.15 -17.42
CA LEU A 138 3.22 -8.18 -18.88
C LEU A 138 4.62 -8.57 -19.38
N LEU A 139 5.68 -8.10 -18.71
CA LEU A 139 7.07 -8.31 -19.13
C LEU A 139 7.65 -9.65 -18.65
N TRP A 140 7.44 -9.99 -17.38
CA TRP A 140 8.07 -11.14 -16.73
C TRP A 140 7.10 -12.25 -16.39
N LYS A 141 5.79 -11.99 -16.42
CA LYS A 141 4.75 -12.92 -15.92
C LYS A 141 4.96 -13.35 -14.46
N GLU A 142 5.72 -12.56 -13.71
CA GLU A 142 5.97 -12.72 -12.28
C GLU A 142 6.17 -11.34 -11.65
N GLN A 143 5.95 -11.24 -10.34
CA GLN A 143 6.30 -10.05 -9.56
C GLN A 143 7.71 -10.25 -8.96
N ARG A 144 8.65 -9.41 -9.40
CA ARG A 144 10.03 -9.36 -8.90
C ARG A 144 10.22 -8.32 -7.81
N PHE A 145 9.42 -7.26 -7.88
CA PHE A 145 9.28 -6.22 -6.88
C PHE A 145 7.85 -6.24 -6.36
N ARG A 146 7.68 -6.11 -5.04
CA ARG A 146 6.38 -5.99 -4.39
C ARG A 146 6.37 -4.75 -3.51
N LEU A 147 5.30 -3.96 -3.60
CA LEU A 147 5.03 -2.92 -2.61
C LEU A 147 4.36 -3.56 -1.39
N LYS A 148 4.81 -3.13 -0.21
CA LYS A 148 4.31 -3.60 1.08
C LYS A 148 4.13 -2.44 2.06
N PHE A 149 3.38 -2.71 3.11
CA PHE A 149 3.01 -1.78 4.16
C PHE A 149 3.32 -2.36 5.54
N SER A 150 3.74 -1.51 6.46
CA SER A 150 3.70 -1.76 7.90
C SER A 150 3.21 -0.52 8.63
N TYR A 151 2.58 -0.76 9.78
CA TYR A 151 2.12 0.28 10.68
C TYR A 151 2.50 -0.08 12.11
N HIS A 152 2.88 0.92 12.89
CA HIS A 152 2.98 0.84 14.34
C HIS A 152 2.27 2.06 14.94
N PRO A 153 1.53 1.89 16.05
CA PRO A 153 0.93 3.02 16.75
C PRO A 153 1.99 4.03 17.19
N THR A 154 1.65 5.32 17.10
CA THR A 154 2.48 6.40 17.61
C THR A 154 1.73 7.23 18.64
N ASP A 155 2.50 7.98 19.42
CA ASP A 155 1.96 8.89 20.42
C ASP A 155 1.46 10.21 19.81
N TYR A 156 1.68 10.46 18.51
CA TYR A 156 1.34 11.75 17.88
C TYR A 156 -0.16 12.03 17.84
N ALA A 157 -0.99 10.99 17.73
CA ALA A 157 -2.44 11.13 17.66
C ALA A 157 -3.05 11.75 18.93
N GLN A 158 -2.35 11.74 20.07
CA GLN A 158 -2.84 12.41 21.29
C GLN A 158 -2.90 13.93 21.14
N TYR A 159 -2.09 14.51 20.25
CA TYR A 159 -1.99 15.96 20.05
C TYR A 159 -3.06 16.48 19.09
N ARG A 160 -3.41 15.69 18.07
CA ARG A 160 -4.41 16.03 17.04
C ARG A 160 -5.22 14.79 16.63
N PRO A 161 -6.08 14.26 17.51
CA PRO A 161 -6.82 13.03 17.24
C PRO A 161 -7.83 13.17 16.10
N ASP A 162 -8.35 14.39 15.87
CA ASP A 162 -9.20 14.74 14.73
C ASP A 162 -8.50 14.47 13.39
N LEU A 163 -7.22 14.83 13.29
CA LEU A 163 -6.43 14.69 12.07
C LEU A 163 -5.73 13.34 11.97
N LEU A 164 -5.18 12.83 13.07
CA LEU A 164 -4.33 11.63 13.09
C LEU A 164 -5.10 10.36 13.51
N GLY A 165 -6.37 10.48 13.88
CA GLY A 165 -7.26 9.38 14.22
C GLY A 165 -7.54 9.24 15.73
N GLU A 166 -8.82 9.13 16.05
CA GLU A 166 -9.31 9.07 17.43
C GLU A 166 -9.20 7.67 18.04
N ASN A 167 -9.19 6.63 17.19
CA ASN A 167 -9.13 5.23 17.58
C ASN A 167 -8.14 4.45 16.72
N GLU A 168 -7.80 3.23 17.15
CA GLU A 168 -6.77 2.38 16.50
C GLU A 168 -6.98 2.18 15.00
N LEU A 169 -8.24 1.99 14.56
CA LEU A 169 -8.53 1.82 13.14
C LEU A 169 -8.25 3.11 12.36
N GLN A 170 -8.76 4.25 12.84
CA GLN A 170 -8.49 5.54 12.21
C GLN A 170 -7.00 5.86 12.20
N ARG A 171 -6.27 5.61 13.30
CA ARG A 171 -4.83 5.86 13.40
C ARG A 171 -4.04 5.04 12.40
N SER A 172 -4.41 3.78 12.17
CA SER A 172 -3.76 2.94 11.16
C SER A 172 -3.88 3.49 9.73
N LEU A 173 -4.89 4.32 9.47
CA LEU A 173 -5.15 4.94 8.16
C LEU A 173 -4.61 6.38 8.09
N LYS A 174 -4.83 7.19 9.13
CA LYS A 174 -4.57 8.63 9.18
C LYS A 174 -3.19 9.00 9.72
N ASP A 175 -2.66 8.23 10.66
CA ASP A 175 -1.39 8.57 11.31
C ASP A 175 -0.20 8.13 10.48
N TYR A 176 0.19 8.99 9.52
CA TYR A 176 1.35 8.76 8.66
C TYR A 176 2.67 8.68 9.42
N ASN A 177 2.73 9.08 10.69
CA ASN A 177 3.94 8.94 11.50
C ASN A 177 4.28 7.47 11.80
N GLY A 178 3.26 6.61 11.84
CA GLY A 178 3.40 5.18 12.12
C GLY A 178 3.59 4.32 10.88
N GLN A 179 3.43 4.89 9.70
CA GLN A 179 3.34 4.16 8.43
C GLN A 179 4.71 4.04 7.75
N THR A 180 5.00 2.85 7.22
CA THR A 180 6.18 2.63 6.37
C THR A 180 5.80 1.83 5.14
N TYR A 181 6.23 2.34 4.00
CA TYR A 181 6.01 1.73 2.70
C TYR A 181 7.30 1.13 2.17
N TRP A 182 7.22 -0.09 1.67
CA TRP A 182 8.39 -0.90 1.35
C TRP A 182 8.37 -1.34 -0.11
N LEU A 183 9.51 -1.19 -0.77
CA LEU A 183 9.81 -1.87 -2.02
C LEU A 183 10.61 -3.14 -1.71
N SER A 184 9.97 -4.30 -1.81
CA SER A 184 10.56 -5.61 -1.54
C SER A 184 10.97 -6.29 -2.85
N MET A 185 12.27 -6.50 -3.03
CA MET A 185 12.87 -7.12 -4.20
C MET A 185 13.18 -8.60 -3.95
N ASN A 186 12.67 -9.48 -4.82
CA ASN A 186 12.99 -10.89 -4.77
C ASN A 186 14.36 -11.17 -5.37
N ILE A 187 15.30 -11.61 -4.53
CA ILE A 187 16.68 -11.88 -4.95
C ILE A 187 16.70 -13.03 -5.96
N LYS A 188 15.97 -14.12 -5.70
CA LYS A 188 15.99 -15.33 -6.54
C LYS A 188 15.53 -15.05 -7.98
N SER A 189 14.56 -14.17 -8.20
CA SER A 189 14.07 -13.81 -9.55
C SER A 189 15.11 -13.14 -10.45
N PHE A 190 16.24 -12.68 -9.89
CA PHE A 190 17.37 -12.15 -10.66
C PHE A 190 18.57 -13.11 -10.75
N LEU A 191 18.49 -14.26 -10.09
CA LEU A 191 19.51 -15.29 -10.16
C LEU A 191 19.17 -16.30 -11.26
N ARG A 192 20.17 -17.12 -11.62
CA ARG A 192 19.94 -18.25 -12.53
C ARG A 192 19.00 -19.27 -11.89
N GLU A 193 18.28 -20.02 -12.73
CA GLU A 193 17.27 -20.98 -12.29
C GLU A 193 17.84 -22.09 -11.38
N GLU A 194 19.12 -22.45 -11.56
CA GLU A 194 19.81 -23.45 -10.75
C GLU A 194 20.19 -22.96 -9.34
N SER A 195 19.98 -21.67 -9.05
CA SER A 195 20.30 -21.08 -7.75
C SER A 195 19.51 -21.74 -6.61
N ARG A 196 20.23 -22.16 -5.57
CA ARG A 196 19.65 -22.67 -4.32
C ARG A 196 19.23 -21.57 -3.35
N PHE A 197 19.29 -20.30 -3.77
CA PHE A 197 18.83 -19.20 -2.93
C PHE A 197 17.34 -19.37 -2.59
N PRO A 198 16.91 -19.13 -1.33
CA PRO A 198 15.52 -19.28 -0.93
C PRO A 198 14.60 -18.36 -1.75
N SER A 199 13.54 -18.91 -2.35
CA SER A 199 12.59 -18.13 -3.15
C SER A 199 11.80 -17.14 -2.31
N TRP A 200 11.56 -17.43 -1.04
CA TRP A 200 10.79 -16.58 -0.13
C TRP A 200 11.59 -15.43 0.48
N LEU A 201 12.91 -15.38 0.29
CA LEU A 201 13.75 -14.35 0.91
C LEU A 201 14.01 -13.18 -0.04
N ASN A 202 13.67 -11.98 0.43
CA ASN A 202 13.78 -10.71 -0.29
C ASN A 202 14.72 -9.75 0.44
N VAL A 203 15.15 -8.71 -0.27
CA VAL A 203 15.70 -7.47 0.32
C VAL A 203 14.68 -6.36 0.14
N ALA A 204 14.48 -5.51 1.14
CA ALA A 204 13.48 -4.45 1.11
C ALA A 204 14.07 -3.09 1.47
N PHE A 205 13.57 -2.07 0.79
CA PHE A 205 13.87 -0.67 1.03
C PHE A 205 12.59 0.05 1.45
N GLY A 206 12.63 0.74 2.59
CA GLY A 206 11.45 1.38 3.17
C GLY A 206 11.55 2.91 3.17
N TYR A 207 10.39 3.55 3.15
CA TYR A 207 10.23 4.98 3.36
C TYR A 207 9.12 5.24 4.37
N GLY A 208 9.42 6.10 5.35
CA GLY A 208 8.47 6.62 6.33
C GLY A 208 8.86 8.02 6.74
N ALA A 209 8.08 8.62 7.63
CA ALA A 209 8.43 9.89 8.26
C ALA A 209 7.80 9.98 9.64
N LYS A 210 8.35 10.81 10.51
CA LYS A 210 7.84 11.08 11.86
C LYS A 210 7.79 12.57 12.18
N GLY A 211 7.13 12.91 13.28
CA GLY A 211 7.06 14.28 13.80
C GLY A 211 6.11 15.17 13.02
N MET A 212 5.05 14.63 12.41
CA MET A 212 4.07 15.36 11.62
C MET A 212 2.77 15.56 12.41
N LEU A 213 2.46 16.81 12.74
CA LEU A 213 1.21 17.26 13.37
C LEU A 213 0.32 18.08 12.40
N GLY A 214 0.62 17.99 11.10
CA GLY A 214 -0.11 18.70 10.06
C GLY A 214 0.39 18.32 8.66
N THR A 215 -0.37 18.69 7.64
CA THR A 215 -0.08 18.31 6.25
C THR A 215 1.26 18.84 5.75
N PHE A 216 1.52 20.15 5.85
CA PHE A 216 2.77 20.76 5.35
C PHE A 216 3.77 21.14 6.44
N SER A 217 3.26 21.57 7.59
CA SER A 217 4.03 22.01 8.75
C SER A 217 3.29 21.63 10.03
N ASN A 218 3.98 21.72 11.15
CA ASN A 218 3.36 21.54 12.47
C ASN A 218 2.92 22.92 12.98
N PRO A 219 1.65 23.11 13.36
CA PRO A 219 1.21 24.34 13.99
C PRO A 219 1.79 24.47 15.41
N GLU A 220 1.88 25.69 15.93
CA GLU A 220 2.33 25.96 17.30
C GLU A 220 1.24 25.66 18.33
N GLU A 221 -0.03 25.81 17.94
CA GLU A 221 -1.20 25.54 18.79
C GLU A 221 -2.31 24.81 18.03
N TRP A 222 -3.13 24.07 18.77
CA TRP A 222 -4.36 23.45 18.27
C TRP A 222 -5.42 23.45 19.37
N ASN A 223 -6.64 23.89 19.06
CA ASN A 223 -7.75 24.00 20.02
C ASN A 223 -7.38 24.74 21.32
N GLY A 224 -6.56 25.80 21.22
CA GLY A 224 -6.12 26.60 22.37
C GLY A 224 -5.07 25.93 23.27
N ASN A 225 -4.50 24.80 22.86
CA ASN A 225 -3.39 24.15 23.54
C ASN A 225 -2.12 24.27 22.70
N GLU A 226 -0.99 24.60 23.34
CA GLU A 226 0.33 24.57 22.71
C GLU A 226 0.67 23.12 22.30
N LEU A 227 1.11 22.96 21.05
CA LEU A 227 1.62 21.70 20.54
C LEU A 227 3.11 21.56 20.83
N PRO A 228 3.61 20.33 21.07
CA PRO A 228 5.04 20.13 21.24
C PRO A 228 5.79 20.49 19.96
N TYR A 229 7.00 21.04 20.14
CA TYR A 229 7.90 21.19 19.02
C TYR A 229 8.37 19.82 18.55
N GLU A 230 7.90 19.43 17.37
CA GLU A 230 8.28 18.18 16.72
C GLU A 230 9.02 18.47 15.41
N LYS A 231 10.20 17.89 15.27
CA LYS A 231 10.97 17.98 14.04
C LYS A 231 10.47 16.95 13.04
N ARG A 232 9.96 17.42 11.90
CA ARG A 232 9.53 16.56 10.78
C ARG A 232 10.73 15.89 10.13
N ILE A 233 10.79 14.56 10.16
CA ILE A 233 11.97 13.80 9.73
C ILE A 233 11.56 12.68 8.79
N ARG A 234 12.23 12.60 7.63
CA ARG A 234 12.11 11.44 6.71
C ARG A 234 13.00 10.31 7.21
N GLN A 235 12.51 9.09 7.05
CA GLN A 235 13.18 7.87 7.47
C GLN A 235 13.31 6.94 6.27
N TYR A 236 14.53 6.48 6.00
CA TYR A 236 14.86 5.57 4.92
C TYR A 236 15.35 4.27 5.52
N TYR A 237 14.79 3.14 5.08
CA TYR A 237 15.05 1.85 5.70
C TYR A 237 15.67 0.86 4.71
N MET A 238 16.48 -0.06 5.21
CA MET A 238 16.96 -1.24 4.50
C MET A 238 16.89 -2.46 5.41
N THR A 239 16.33 -3.56 4.90
CA THR A 239 16.13 -4.79 5.67
C THR A 239 16.01 -6.01 4.75
N MET A 240 15.97 -7.20 5.34
CA MET A 240 15.51 -8.41 4.67
C MET A 240 13.98 -8.49 4.75
N ASP A 241 13.38 -9.30 3.90
CA ASP A 241 11.93 -9.49 3.89
C ASP A 241 11.50 -10.89 3.48
N ILE A 242 10.29 -11.27 3.86
CA ILE A 242 9.66 -12.55 3.49
C ILE A 242 8.63 -12.31 2.39
N ASP A 243 8.83 -12.89 1.21
CA ASP A 243 7.77 -13.03 0.22
C ASP A 243 6.82 -14.17 0.63
N TRP A 244 5.73 -13.80 1.31
CA TRP A 244 4.67 -14.70 1.72
C TRP A 244 4.15 -15.59 0.58
N THR A 245 4.11 -15.05 -0.64
CA THR A 245 3.55 -15.75 -1.80
C THR A 245 4.43 -16.89 -2.30
N ARG A 246 5.70 -16.93 -1.87
CA ARG A 246 6.70 -17.93 -2.26
C ARG A 246 7.02 -18.92 -1.14
N ILE A 247 6.29 -18.86 -0.01
CA ILE A 247 6.40 -19.86 1.06
C ILE A 247 5.67 -21.14 0.61
N GLU A 248 6.41 -22.25 0.59
CA GLU A 248 5.87 -23.56 0.24
C GLU A 248 5.05 -24.15 1.40
N THR A 249 3.82 -24.55 1.13
CA THR A 249 2.93 -25.20 2.11
C THR A 249 1.95 -26.14 1.42
N ASN A 250 1.57 -27.22 2.11
CA ASN A 250 0.53 -28.16 1.65
C ASN A 250 -0.89 -27.73 2.08
N SER A 251 -1.01 -26.73 2.97
CA SER A 251 -2.31 -26.26 3.47
C SER A 251 -2.89 -25.18 2.55
N GLY A 252 -4.07 -25.45 1.98
CA GLY A 252 -4.82 -24.46 1.21
C GLY A 252 -5.20 -23.23 2.04
N PHE A 253 -5.49 -23.41 3.32
CA PHE A 253 -5.76 -22.33 4.26
C PHE A 253 -4.53 -21.43 4.46
N LEU A 254 -3.35 -22.00 4.71
CA LEU A 254 -2.12 -21.21 4.86
C LEU A 254 -1.77 -20.47 3.57
N ARG A 255 -1.96 -21.10 2.41
CA ARG A 255 -1.75 -20.45 1.11
C ARG A 255 -2.68 -19.24 0.92
N LEU A 256 -3.93 -19.35 1.36
CA LEU A 256 -4.87 -18.23 1.36
C LEU A 256 -4.42 -17.11 2.30
N VAL A 257 -4.02 -17.44 3.54
CA VAL A 257 -3.51 -16.47 4.53
C VAL A 257 -2.28 -15.74 3.99
N PHE A 258 -1.30 -16.46 3.44
CA PHE A 258 -0.10 -15.86 2.86
C PHE A 258 -0.40 -14.95 1.67
N LYS A 259 -1.38 -15.28 0.83
CA LYS A 259 -1.85 -14.39 -0.23
C LYS A 259 -2.54 -13.15 0.35
N ALA A 260 -3.47 -13.31 1.29
CA ALA A 260 -4.26 -12.24 1.88
C ALA A 260 -3.41 -11.21 2.65
N PHE A 261 -2.32 -11.66 3.28
CA PHE A 261 -1.39 -10.78 3.99
C PHE A 261 -0.09 -10.53 3.22
N SER A 262 -0.06 -10.81 1.92
CA SER A 262 1.16 -10.69 1.11
C SER A 262 1.72 -9.27 1.03
N PHE A 263 0.89 -8.27 1.32
CA PHE A 263 1.25 -6.86 1.37
C PHE A 263 1.83 -6.42 2.71
N VAL A 264 1.71 -7.22 3.77
CA VAL A 264 2.23 -6.85 5.10
C VAL A 264 3.73 -7.13 5.16
N LYS A 265 4.51 -6.19 5.70
CA LYS A 265 5.93 -6.40 5.97
C LYS A 265 6.12 -7.21 7.26
N ALA A 266 6.96 -8.25 7.20
CA ALA A 266 7.14 -9.22 8.29
C ALA A 266 8.29 -8.87 9.24
N PRO A 267 8.10 -8.88 10.60
CA PRO A 267 9.08 -8.82 11.70
C PRO A 267 10.61 -8.90 11.43
N MET A 268 11.44 -7.85 11.22
CA MET A 268 12.88 -8.04 10.91
C MET A 268 13.84 -6.94 11.38
N PRO A 269 15.11 -7.31 11.69
CA PRO A 269 16.18 -6.35 11.91
C PRO A 269 16.33 -5.39 10.75
N THR A 270 16.42 -4.09 11.04
CA THR A 270 16.32 -3.04 10.02
C THR A 270 17.33 -1.95 10.30
N LEU A 271 18.00 -1.49 9.25
CA LEU A 271 18.83 -0.29 9.29
C LEU A 271 17.98 0.89 8.84
N GLU A 272 17.86 1.91 9.68
CA GLU A 272 17.27 3.20 9.35
C GLU A 272 18.37 4.24 9.12
N TYR A 273 18.17 5.11 8.14
CA TYR A 273 18.88 6.36 7.99
C TYR A 273 17.89 7.53 8.08
N ASN A 274 18.22 8.52 8.90
CA ASN A 274 17.54 9.81 8.92
C ASN A 274 18.52 10.97 9.13
N ASN A 275 18.10 12.20 8.82
CA ASN A 275 18.95 13.38 8.86
C ASN A 275 19.21 13.94 10.27
N GLU A 276 18.58 13.38 11.31
CA GLU A 276 18.74 13.81 12.69
C GLU A 276 19.74 12.95 13.45
N ASN A 277 19.59 11.63 13.35
CA ASN A 277 20.30 10.64 14.14
C ASN A 277 21.31 9.83 13.30
N GLY A 278 21.37 10.07 11.98
CA GLY A 278 22.23 9.31 11.08
C GLY A 278 21.73 7.88 10.91
N LEU A 279 22.61 6.90 11.11
CA LEU A 279 22.29 5.48 11.00
C LEU A 279 21.83 4.92 12.35
N ILE A 280 20.63 4.34 12.37
CA ILE A 280 20.05 3.66 13.52
C ILE A 280 19.83 2.19 13.16
N PHE A 281 20.23 1.28 14.04
CA PHE A 281 19.92 -0.14 13.90
C PHE A 281 18.76 -0.52 14.81
N HIS A 282 17.70 -1.04 14.22
CA HIS A 282 16.55 -1.62 14.91
C HIS A 282 16.72 -3.13 14.96
N TRP A 283 16.77 -3.71 16.16
CA TRP A 283 16.84 -5.17 16.32
C TRP A 283 15.63 -5.86 15.71
N LEU A 284 14.46 -5.24 15.84
CA LEU A 284 13.23 -5.61 15.19
C LEU A 284 12.52 -4.31 14.83
N TYR A 285 12.13 -4.17 13.57
CA TYR A 285 11.30 -3.07 13.10
C TYR A 285 10.03 -3.65 12.49
N PHE A 286 8.95 -2.87 12.58
CA PHE A 286 7.51 -3.16 12.46
C PHE A 286 6.91 -4.10 13.51
#